data_AF-G3IJK1-F1
#
_entry.id   AF-G3IJK1-F1
#
_cell.length_a   1.000
_cell.length_b   1.000
_cell.length_c   1.000
_cell.angle_alpha   90.00
_cell.angle_beta   90.00
_cell.angle_gamma   90.00
#
_symmetry.space_group_name_H-M   'P 1'
#
loop_
_entity.id
_entity.type
_entity.pdbx_description
1 polymer ?
#
loop_
_entity_poly.entity_id
_entity_poly.type
_entity_poly.pdbx_seq_one_letter_code
_entity_poly.pdbx_strand_id
1 'polypeptide(L)'
;MAYVCMAEAQAELHQYEEAEANFQKALDMKSVKCHIEQDIHFRYGRFQQFHQKSEDKAITHYLKGLKIEESSFARRKLLKALEKVVERRVDHNIRPVESMGLLGLVHKLKGNMQEALLCYERALRLTGEMNPVF
;
A
#
# COMPACT_ATOMS: atom_id res chain seq x y z
N MET A 1 -5.32 2.24 19.10
CA MET A 1 -4.13 3.13 18.96
C MET A 1 -2.97 2.75 19.87
N ALA A 2 -3.18 2.45 21.16
CA ALA A 2 -2.08 2.10 22.08
C ALA A 2 -1.16 0.98 21.55
N TYR A 3 -1.74 -0.14 21.09
CA TYR A 3 -0.97 -1.24 20.49
C TYR A 3 -0.09 -0.81 19.32
N VAL A 4 -0.58 0.07 18.44
CA VAL A 4 0.20 0.55 17.29
C VAL A 4 1.39 1.43 17.74
N CYS A 5 1.19 2.28 18.75
CA CYS A 5 2.28 3.09 19.31
C CYS A 5 3.33 2.21 20.01
N MET A 6 2.91 1.18 20.73
CA MET A 6 3.83 0.19 21.29
C MET A 6 4.59 -0.55 20.19
N ALA A 7 3.89 -0.97 19.13
CA ALA A 7 4.51 -1.69 18.01
C ALA A 7 5.58 -0.86 17.30
N GLU A 8 5.34 0.44 17.06
CA GLU A 8 6.36 1.32 16.48
C GLU A 8 7.56 1.49 17.42
N ALA A 9 7.34 1.72 18.72
CA ALA A 9 8.44 1.82 19.68
C ALA A 9 9.29 0.53 19.72
N GLN A 10 8.65 -0.63 19.66
CA GLN A 10 9.32 -1.93 19.60
C GLN A 10 10.08 -2.12 18.29
N ALA A 11 9.52 -1.68 17.16
CA ALA A 11 10.19 -1.74 15.87
C ALA A 11 11.48 -0.90 15.83
N GLU A 12 11.49 0.27 16.49
CA GLU A 12 12.70 1.08 16.66
C GLU A 12 13.74 0.41 17.58
N LEU A 13 13.29 -0.39 18.55
CA LEU A 13 14.16 -1.20 19.42
C LEU A 13 14.54 -2.57 18.80
N HIS A 14 14.21 -2.80 17.53
CA HIS A 14 14.41 -4.08 16.82
C HIS A 14 13.69 -5.30 17.44
N GLN A 15 12.69 -5.06 18.30
CA GLN A 15 11.80 -6.07 18.88
C GLN A 15 10.68 -6.41 17.90
N TYR A 16 11.07 -7.04 16.79
CA TYR A 16 10.20 -7.19 15.62
C TYR A 16 9.06 -8.17 15.81
N GLU A 17 9.24 -9.24 16.59
CA GLU A 17 8.20 -10.22 16.85
C GLU A 17 7.09 -9.60 17.70
N GLU A 18 7.47 -8.83 18.72
CA GLU A 18 6.53 -8.13 19.59
C GLU A 18 5.83 -6.98 18.85
N ALA A 19 6.56 -6.26 17.99
CA ALA A 19 5.98 -5.24 17.12
C ALA A 19 4.91 -5.84 16.20
N GLU A 20 5.23 -6.94 15.51
CA GLU A 20 4.30 -7.67 14.65
C GLU A 20 3.06 -8.10 15.44
N ALA A 21 3.24 -8.72 16.62
CA ALA A 21 2.14 -9.15 17.46
C ALA A 21 1.22 -7.99 17.89
N ASN A 22 1.77 -6.82 18.18
CA ASN A 22 0.98 -5.64 18.55
C ASN A 22 0.27 -5.01 17.34
N PHE A 23 0.87 -5.02 16.15
CA PHE A 23 0.16 -4.62 14.93
C PHE A 23 -1.01 -5.55 14.61
N GLN A 24 -0.84 -6.87 14.76
CA GLN A 24 -1.93 -7.84 14.55
C GLN A 24 -3.06 -7.63 15.56
N LYS A 25 -2.74 -7.49 16.86
CA LYS A 25 -3.74 -7.13 17.88
C LYS A 25 -4.50 -5.85 17.53
N ALA A 26 -3.81 -4.83 17.02
CA ALA A 26 -4.44 -3.58 16.63
C ALA A 26 -5.43 -3.76 15.45
N LEU A 27 -5.15 -4.67 14.52
CA LEU A 27 -6.05 -5.00 13.41
C LEU A 27 -7.25 -5.83 13.85
N ASP A 28 -7.06 -6.76 14.79
CA ASP A 28 -8.14 -7.60 15.33
C ASP A 28 -9.15 -6.80 16.16
N MET A 29 -8.68 -5.70 16.75
CA MET A 29 -9.56 -4.71 17.38
C MET A 29 -10.34 -3.96 16.30
N LYS A 30 -11.58 -4.40 16.04
CA LYS A 30 -12.50 -3.68 15.17
C LYS A 30 -12.59 -2.21 15.58
N SER A 31 -12.13 -1.33 14.71
CA SER A 31 -12.29 0.11 14.88
C SER A 31 -13.69 0.52 14.44
N VAL A 32 -14.38 1.34 15.25
CA VAL A 32 -15.66 1.95 14.87
C VAL A 32 -15.45 3.10 13.87
N LYS A 33 -14.23 3.67 13.81
CA LYS A 33 -13.92 4.82 12.96
C LYS A 33 -13.02 4.43 11.80
N CYS A 34 -13.49 4.66 10.57
CA CYS A 34 -12.79 4.37 9.31
C CYS A 34 -11.37 4.95 9.26
N HIS A 35 -11.19 6.21 9.70
CA HIS A 35 -9.87 6.86 9.66
C HIS A 35 -8.84 6.24 10.62
N ILE A 36 -9.30 5.60 11.71
CA ILE A 36 -8.39 4.89 12.63
C ILE A 36 -7.93 3.59 11.97
N GLU A 37 -8.83 2.85 11.32
CA GLU A 37 -8.48 1.62 10.60
C GLU A 37 -7.51 1.90 9.44
N GLN A 38 -7.75 2.98 8.69
CA GLN A 38 -6.81 3.48 7.68
C GLN A 38 -5.44 3.81 8.27
N ASP A 39 -5.38 4.46 9.44
CA ASP A 39 -4.12 4.81 10.10
C ASP A 39 -3.37 3.57 10.60
N ILE A 40 -4.07 2.56 11.13
CA ILE A 40 -3.46 1.28 11.52
C ILE A 40 -2.82 0.62 10.30
N HIS A 41 -3.55 0.52 9.18
CA HIS A 41 -3.02 -0.02 7.92
C HIS A 41 -1.82 0.77 7.40
N PHE A 42 -1.84 2.10 7.50
CA PHE A 42 -0.74 2.95 7.07
C PHE A 42 0.53 2.67 7.89
N ARG A 43 0.41 2.72 9.21
CA ARG A 43 1.55 2.54 10.13
C ARG A 43 2.12 1.14 10.03
N TYR A 44 1.25 0.14 9.91
CA TYR A 44 1.70 -1.23 9.75
C TYR A 44 2.35 -1.48 8.39
N GLY A 45 1.82 -0.91 7.31
CA GLY A 45 2.46 -0.95 6.00
C GLY A 45 3.86 -0.31 6.02
N ARG A 46 4.05 0.79 6.76
CA ARG A 46 5.38 1.40 6.95
C ARG A 46 6.33 0.51 7.73
N PHE A 47 5.84 -0.15 8.78
CA PHE A 47 6.63 -1.14 9.51
C PHE A 47 7.13 -2.25 8.58
N GLN A 48 6.23 -2.81 7.78
CA GLN A 48 6.59 -3.84 6.80
C GLN A 48 7.61 -3.34 5.77
N GLN A 49 7.44 -2.11 5.27
CA GLN A 49 8.34 -1.52 4.28
C GLN A 49 9.74 -1.23 4.84
N PHE A 50 9.83 -0.59 6.00
CA PHE A 50 11.08 0.01 6.46
C PHE A 50 11.84 -0.86 7.46
N HIS A 51 11.15 -1.62 8.33
CA HIS A 51 11.79 -2.50 9.30
C HIS A 51 11.91 -3.92 8.74
N GLN A 52 10.82 -4.49 8.20
CA GLN A 52 10.82 -5.85 7.66
C GLN A 52 11.33 -5.96 6.21
N LYS A 53 11.56 -4.83 5.53
CA LYS A 53 11.96 -4.77 4.12
C LYS A 53 11.04 -5.56 3.17
N SER A 54 9.77 -5.73 3.55
CA SER A 54 8.76 -6.48 2.80
C SER A 54 7.81 -5.53 2.07
N GLU A 55 8.15 -5.20 0.83
CA GLU A 55 7.31 -4.33 0.00
C GLU A 55 5.95 -4.94 -0.32
N ASP A 56 5.87 -6.25 -0.58
CA ASP A 56 4.58 -6.89 -0.90
C ASP A 56 3.60 -6.83 0.27
N LYS A 57 4.08 -7.04 1.51
CA LYS A 57 3.27 -6.86 2.71
C LYS A 57 2.89 -5.38 2.88
N ALA A 58 3.84 -4.47 2.68
CA ALA A 58 3.55 -3.03 2.75
C ALA A 58 2.44 -2.61 1.77
N ILE A 59 2.55 -2.99 0.49
CA ILE A 59 1.53 -2.74 -0.54
C ILE A 59 0.19 -3.33 -0.13
N THR A 60 0.17 -4.57 0.38
CA THR A 60 -1.05 -5.21 0.85
C THR A 60 -1.76 -4.39 1.93
N HIS A 61 -1.02 -3.90 2.92
CA HIS A 61 -1.61 -3.05 3.96
C HIS A 61 -2.03 -1.67 3.45
N TYR A 62 -1.26 -1.07 2.54
CA TYR A 62 -1.64 0.18 1.90
C TYR A 62 -2.96 0.05 1.11
N LEU A 63 -3.11 -1.02 0.34
CA LEU A 63 -4.33 -1.33 -0.40
C LEU A 63 -5.53 -1.60 0.51
N LYS A 64 -5.34 -2.36 1.61
CA LYS A 64 -6.41 -2.60 2.60
C LYS A 64 -6.93 -1.28 3.19
N GLY A 65 -6.03 -0.37 3.57
CA GLY A 65 -6.43 0.97 4.03
C GLY A 65 -7.12 1.80 2.93
N LEU A 66 -6.64 1.73 1.69
CA LEU A 66 -7.25 2.44 0.54
C LEU A 66 -8.58 1.84 0.08
N LYS A 67 -8.94 0.64 0.50
CA LYS A 67 -10.28 0.07 0.25
C LYS A 67 -11.37 0.78 1.07
N ILE A 68 -11.01 1.42 2.18
CA ILE A 68 -11.93 2.20 3.01
C ILE A 68 -12.11 3.57 2.37
N GLU A 69 -13.23 3.80 1.70
CA GLU A 69 -13.44 4.96 0.81
C GLU A 69 -13.50 6.32 1.53
N GLU A 70 -13.73 6.33 2.85
CA GLU A 70 -13.78 7.54 3.68
C GLU A 70 -12.56 8.44 3.46
N SER A 71 -12.80 9.71 3.17
CA SER A 71 -11.74 10.66 2.94
C SER A 71 -11.08 11.04 4.27
N SER A 72 -9.78 10.83 4.38
CA SER A 72 -9.05 11.16 5.61
C SER A 72 -7.61 11.53 5.34
N PHE A 73 -6.96 12.11 6.34
CA PHE A 73 -5.52 12.35 6.29
C PHE A 73 -4.71 11.06 6.20
N ALA A 74 -5.16 9.99 6.87
CA ALA A 74 -4.54 8.67 6.77
C ALA A 74 -4.67 8.09 5.36
N ARG A 75 -5.83 8.25 4.70
CA ARG A 75 -6.04 7.84 3.30
C ARG A 75 -5.08 8.53 2.33
N ARG A 76 -4.85 9.83 2.49
CA ARG A 76 -3.85 10.57 1.69
C ARG A 76 -2.43 10.06 1.91
N LYS A 77 -2.07 9.72 3.16
CA LYS A 77 -0.77 9.12 3.49
C LYS A 77 -0.60 7.72 2.88
N LEU A 78 -1.64 6.88 2.93
CA LEU A 78 -1.66 5.57 2.29
C LEU A 78 -1.40 5.67 0.79
N LEU A 79 -2.13 6.55 0.09
CA LEU A 79 -1.96 6.76 -1.35
C LEU A 79 -0.54 7.20 -1.70
N LYS A 80 0.01 8.16 -0.96
CA LYS A 80 1.39 8.64 -1.14
C LYS A 80 2.43 7.55 -0.87
N ALA A 81 2.20 6.68 0.11
CA ALA A 81 3.11 5.57 0.42
C ALA A 81 3.07 4.49 -0.66
N LEU A 82 1.87 4.13 -1.14
CA LEU A 82 1.70 3.21 -2.25
C LEU A 82 2.39 3.73 -3.51
N GLU A 83 2.14 4.98 -3.89
CA GLU A 83 2.75 5.64 -5.05
C GLU A 83 4.28 5.49 -5.03
N LYS A 84 4.93 5.87 -3.92
CA LYS A 84 6.39 5.77 -3.81
C LYS A 84 6.95 4.36 -4.01
N VAL A 85 6.27 3.35 -3.46
CA VAL A 85 6.72 1.96 -3.61
C VAL A 85 6.53 1.51 -5.06
N VAL A 86 5.40 1.86 -5.66
CA VAL A 86 5.06 1.49 -7.03
C VAL A 86 5.98 2.17 -8.05
N GLU A 87 6.23 3.47 -7.91
CA GLU A 87 7.20 4.21 -8.75
C GLU A 87 8.58 3.55 -8.71
N ARG A 88 9.08 3.24 -7.51
CA ARG A 88 10.35 2.53 -7.35
C ARG A 88 10.34 1.17 -8.05
N ARG A 89 9.24 0.41 -8.00
CA ARG A 89 9.15 -0.89 -8.69
C ARG A 89 9.12 -0.73 -10.20
N VAL A 90 8.41 0.28 -10.71
CA VAL A 90 8.40 0.60 -12.14
C VAL A 90 9.80 0.97 -12.62
N ASP A 91 10.50 1.85 -11.90
CA ASP A 91 11.85 2.30 -12.26
C ASP A 91 12.86 1.15 -12.30
N HIS A 92 12.74 0.18 -11.39
CA HIS A 92 13.61 -1.00 -11.33
C HIS A 92 13.06 -2.20 -12.10
N ASN A 93 11.97 -2.04 -12.86
CA ASN A 93 11.31 -3.11 -13.62
C ASN A 93 10.96 -4.37 -12.77
N ILE A 94 10.62 -4.17 -11.50
CA ILE A 94 10.23 -5.24 -10.59
C ILE A 94 8.76 -5.57 -10.87
N ARG A 95 8.44 -6.84 -11.17
CA ARG A 95 7.05 -7.31 -11.35
C ARG A 95 6.26 -6.39 -12.32
N PRO A 96 6.73 -6.20 -13.56
CA PRO A 96 6.34 -5.07 -14.41
C PRO A 96 4.84 -4.99 -14.72
N VAL A 97 4.16 -6.12 -14.93
CA VAL A 97 2.70 -6.17 -15.12
C VAL A 97 1.97 -5.60 -13.89
N GLU A 98 2.31 -6.09 -12.71
CA GLU A 98 1.64 -5.74 -11.45
C GLU A 98 1.99 -4.30 -11.03
N SER A 99 3.24 -3.89 -11.22
CA SER A 99 3.69 -2.53 -10.95
C SER A 99 3.00 -1.51 -11.85
N MET A 100 2.82 -1.80 -13.14
CA MET A 100 2.01 -0.96 -14.04
C MET A 100 0.53 -0.93 -13.62
N GLY A 101 -0.05 -2.07 -13.24
CA GLY A 101 -1.43 -2.12 -12.73
C GLY A 101 -1.62 -1.28 -11.46
N LEU A 102 -0.68 -1.36 -10.52
CA LEU A 102 -0.71 -0.56 -9.30
C LEU A 102 -0.52 0.94 -9.58
N LEU A 103 0.33 1.30 -10.56
CA LEU A 103 0.52 2.70 -10.96
C LEU A 103 -0.78 3.26 -11.57
N GLY A 104 -1.46 2.46 -12.40
CA GLY A 104 -2.77 2.80 -12.91
C GLY A 104 -3.81 3.01 -11.80
N LEU A 105 -3.77 2.19 -10.76
CA LEU A 105 -4.63 2.37 -9.59
C LEU A 105 -4.33 3.68 -8.85
N VAL A 106 -3.06 4.02 -8.65
CA VAL A 106 -2.65 5.30 -8.04
C VAL A 106 -3.19 6.49 -8.84
N HIS A 107 -3.01 6.49 -10.17
CA HIS A 107 -3.55 7.55 -11.03
C HIS A 107 -5.08 7.63 -10.95
N LYS A 108 -5.78 6.49 -10.99
CA LYS A 108 -7.24 6.44 -10.85
C LYS A 108 -7.70 7.06 -9.54
N LEU A 109 -7.04 6.72 -8.42
CA LEU A 109 -7.37 7.25 -7.08
C LEU A 109 -7.07 8.75 -6.95
N LYS A 110 -6.20 9.31 -7.80
CA LYS A 110 -5.95 10.76 -7.90
C LYS A 110 -6.93 11.50 -8.82
N GLY A 111 -7.76 10.77 -9.58
CA GLY A 111 -8.65 11.34 -10.59
C GLY A 111 -8.01 11.48 -11.98
N ASN A 112 -6.79 11.00 -12.17
CA ASN A 112 -6.03 11.06 -13.42
C ASN A 112 -6.43 9.87 -14.32
N MET A 113 -7.63 9.94 -14.90
CA MET A 113 -8.24 8.79 -15.58
C MET A 113 -7.51 8.39 -16.87
N GLN A 114 -6.95 9.35 -17.61
CA GLN A 114 -6.22 9.08 -18.85
C GLN A 114 -4.91 8.34 -18.56
N GLU A 115 -4.15 8.80 -17.57
CA GLU A 115 -2.92 8.17 -17.13
C GLU A 115 -3.19 6.78 -16.54
N ALA A 116 -4.27 6.62 -15.79
CA ALA A 116 -4.69 5.33 -15.27
C ALA A 116 -4.94 4.32 -16.40
N LEU A 117 -5.68 4.73 -17.45
CA LEU A 117 -5.96 3.89 -18.61
C LEU A 117 -4.67 3.47 -19.33
N LEU A 118 -3.78 4.42 -19.60
CA LEU A 118 -2.47 4.14 -20.23
C LEU A 118 -1.65 3.13 -19.42
N CYS A 119 -1.65 3.23 -18.10
CA CYS A 119 -0.98 2.26 -17.23
C CYS A 119 -1.58 0.87 -17.35
N TYR A 120 -2.92 0.74 -17.34
CA TYR A 120 -3.59 -0.55 -17.48
C TYR A 120 -3.37 -1.18 -18.86
N GLU A 121 -3.42 -0.39 -19.94
CA GLU A 121 -3.10 -0.87 -21.30
C GLU A 121 -1.66 -1.39 -21.39
N ARG A 122 -0.70 -0.67 -20.79
CA ARG A 122 0.70 -1.13 -20.72
C ARG A 122 0.81 -2.43 -19.92
N ALA A 123 0.11 -2.56 -18.80
CA ALA A 123 0.09 -3.80 -18.02
C ALA A 123 -0.45 -4.98 -18.86
N LEU A 124 -1.53 -4.78 -19.62
CA LEU A 124 -2.10 -5.80 -20.51
C LEU A 124 -1.18 -6.16 -21.68
N ARG A 125 -0.44 -5.20 -22.25
CA ARG A 125 0.56 -5.51 -23.28
C ARG A 125 1.70 -6.36 -22.71
N LEU A 126 2.07 -6.15 -21.46
CA LEU A 126 3.13 -6.91 -20.78
C LEU A 126 2.72 -8.36 -20.46
N THR A 127 1.42 -8.69 -20.37
CA THR A 127 0.98 -10.09 -20.21
C THR A 127 1.10 -10.89 -21.51
N GLY A 128 1.24 -10.21 -22.66
CA GLY A 128 1.19 -10.84 -23.99
C GLY A 128 -0.24 -11.22 -24.42
N GLU A 129 -1.26 -10.89 -23.62
CA GLU A 129 -2.66 -11.15 -23.97
C GLU A 129 -3.22 -10.10 -24.94
N MET A 130 -2.58 -8.93 -25.04
CA MET A 130 -2.93 -7.89 -25.99
C MET A 130 -2.14 -8.07 -27.30
N ASN A 131 -2.83 -8.41 -28.39
CA ASN A 131 -2.26 -8.46 -29.73
C ASN A 131 -1.82 -7.05 -30.17
N PRO A 132 -0.65 -6.85 -30.83
CA PRO A 132 -0.14 -5.52 -31.21
C PRO A 132 -0.92 -4.84 -32.35
N VAL A 133 -2.10 -5.35 -32.73
CA VAL A 133 -2.82 -5.00 -33.98
C VAL A 133 -4.07 -4.15 -33.74
N PHE A 134 -4.28 -3.64 -32.52
CA PHE A 134 -5.34 -2.66 -32.21
C PHE A 134 -4.78 -1.46 -31.45
#